data_AF-A0A2E7CFM5-F1
#
_entry.id   AF-A0A2E7CFM5-F1
#
_cell.length_a   1.000
_cell.length_b   1.000
_cell.length_c   1.000
_cell.angle_alpha   90.00
_cell.angle_beta   90.00
_cell.angle_gamma   90.00
#
_symmetry.space_group_name_H-M   'P 1'
#
loop_
_entity.id
_entity.type
_entity.pdbx_description
1 polymer ?
#
loop_
_entity_poly.entity_id
_entity_poly.type
_entity_poly.pdbx_seq_one_letter_code
_entity_poly.pdbx_strand_id
1 'polypeptide(L)'
;MGLLALPSRRAGHRLALLTLLAVGLLMFIGKSIAAGGGGDENDMHLEIHIRAGLESQALLVGGLILLAVYAMIITEVVERTLAAALGGLAAVLALNYYSEEAALSLKAVTTMIDWETIGLLLGMMVMVGILSNTGVFEWFAVEAYKRSGGDVWTLTVILCLVTAVLSAFLDNVTTMLLLTPVTIQLARVLDLRPIPLLIAEVL
;
A
#
# COMPACT_ATOMS: atom_id res chain seq x y z
N MET A 1 26.28 27.00 3.27
CA MET A 1 26.70 26.18 4.42
C MET A 1 25.76 26.53 5.57
N GLY A 2 24.78 25.68 5.87
CA GLY A 2 23.68 26.03 6.80
C GLY A 2 22.56 25.00 6.79
N LEU A 3 22.90 23.81 7.29
CA LEU A 3 22.03 22.75 7.84
C LEU A 3 20.51 22.99 7.83
N LEU A 4 19.80 22.37 6.87
CA LEU A 4 18.42 21.94 7.08
C LEU A 4 18.45 20.49 7.60
N ALA A 5 18.88 20.36 8.86
CA ALA A 5 18.87 19.11 9.58
C ALA A 5 17.42 18.72 9.84
N LEU A 6 16.88 17.77 9.07
CA LEU A 6 15.62 17.08 9.37
C LEU A 6 15.75 16.41 10.75
N PRO A 7 15.09 16.91 11.82
CA PRO A 7 15.12 16.24 13.09
C PRO A 7 13.93 15.28 13.16
N SER A 8 14.28 14.02 13.40
CA SER A 8 13.53 13.08 14.24
C SER A 8 12.68 12.01 13.55
N ARG A 9 13.36 10.89 13.23
CA ARG A 9 12.78 9.53 13.34
C ARG A 9 12.03 9.27 14.66
N ARG A 10 12.24 10.09 15.71
CA ARG A 10 11.51 10.02 16.99
C ARG A 10 10.07 10.53 16.92
N ALA A 11 9.72 11.39 15.94
CA ALA A 11 8.35 11.85 15.75
C ALA A 11 7.43 10.72 15.24
N GLY A 12 7.95 9.84 14.37
CA GLY A 12 7.21 8.69 13.84
C GLY A 12 6.78 7.72 14.93
N HIS A 13 7.71 7.34 15.82
CA HIS A 13 7.37 6.50 16.97
C HIS A 13 6.34 7.13 17.90
N ARG A 14 6.38 8.46 18.10
CA ARG A 14 5.41 9.19 18.92
C ARG A 14 4.03 9.26 18.27
N LEU A 15 3.95 9.49 16.97
CA LEU A 15 2.70 9.47 16.20
C LEU A 15 2.06 8.06 16.19
N ALA A 16 2.87 7.01 15.99
CA ALA A 16 2.43 5.63 16.11
C ALA A 16 1.89 5.27 17.51
N LEU A 17 2.57 5.73 18.56
CA LEU A 17 2.11 5.55 19.94
C LEU A 17 0.83 6.33 20.23
N LEU A 18 0.69 7.53 19.66
CA LEU A 18 -0.53 8.35 19.76
C LEU A 18 -1.70 7.69 19.03
N THR A 19 -1.50 7.08 17.86
CA THR A 19 -2.57 6.34 17.17
C THR A 19 -3.01 5.12 17.99
N LEU A 20 -2.08 4.37 18.59
CA LEU A 20 -2.42 3.24 19.46
C LEU A 20 -3.13 3.69 20.74
N LEU A 21 -2.68 4.79 21.36
CA LEU A 21 -3.33 5.38 22.53
C LEU A 21 -4.72 5.95 22.21
N ALA A 22 -4.90 6.57 21.05
CA ALA A 22 -6.19 7.10 20.60
C ALA A 22 -7.19 5.96 20.34
N VAL A 23 -6.77 4.89 19.67
CA VAL A 23 -7.59 3.69 19.46
C VAL A 23 -7.92 3.03 20.80
N GLY A 24 -6.95 2.91 21.71
CA GLY A 24 -7.17 2.37 23.06
C GLY A 24 -8.12 3.22 23.93
N LEU A 25 -8.06 4.54 23.82
CA LEU A 25 -8.96 5.47 24.51
C LEU A 25 -10.40 5.36 23.97
N LEU A 26 -10.55 5.22 22.65
CA LEU A 26 -11.86 5.01 22.01
C LEU A 26 -12.50 3.68 22.44
N MET A 27 -11.72 2.61 22.52
CA MET A 27 -12.17 1.32 23.10
C MET A 27 -12.59 1.46 24.57
N PHE A 28 -11.91 2.31 25.35
CA PHE A 28 -12.25 2.54 26.76
C PHE A 28 -13.55 3.32 26.93
N ILE A 29 -13.83 4.30 26.06
CA ILE A 29 -15.10 5.05 26.07
C ILE A 29 -16.29 4.11 25.79
N GLY A 30 -16.12 3.11 24.93
CA GLY A 30 -17.14 2.07 24.66
C GLY A 30 -17.58 1.29 25.91
N LYS A 31 -16.65 1.10 26.88
CA LYS A 31 -16.94 0.41 28.15
C LYS A 31 -17.90 1.19 29.07
N SER A 32 -18.02 2.51 28.90
CA SER A 32 -18.87 3.36 29.75
C SER A 32 -20.37 3.26 29.41
N ILE A 33 -20.75 2.61 28.30
CA ILE A 33 -22.15 2.53 27.85
C ILE A 33 -22.70 1.08 27.90
N ALA A 34 -21.84 0.07 27.90
CA ALA A 34 -22.26 -1.34 27.88
C ALA A 34 -22.23 -1.98 29.28
N ALA A 35 -23.22 -1.64 30.10
CA ALA A 35 -23.64 -2.47 31.22
C ALA A 35 -24.92 -3.23 30.82
N GLY A 36 -24.78 -4.50 30.42
CA GLY A 36 -25.91 -5.43 30.34
C GLY A 36 -25.89 -6.37 29.12
N GLY A 37 -26.13 -7.66 29.39
CA GLY A 37 -26.62 -8.64 28.41
C GLY A 37 -25.59 -9.67 27.98
N GLY A 38 -25.73 -10.89 28.51
CA GLY A 38 -25.05 -12.10 28.02
C GLY A 38 -25.96 -12.96 27.15
N GLY A 39 -25.37 -13.98 26.54
CA GLY A 39 -26.04 -15.04 25.80
C GLY A 39 -25.02 -15.75 24.91
N ASP A 40 -25.00 -17.08 25.01
CA ASP A 40 -24.03 -17.99 24.39
C ASP A 40 -24.70 -18.80 23.26
N GLU A 41 -23.84 -19.42 22.45
CA GLU A 41 -24.00 -20.59 21.59
C GLU A 41 -24.36 -20.47 20.09
N ASN A 42 -23.32 -20.78 19.32
CA ASN A 42 -23.24 -21.71 18.19
C ASN A 42 -23.82 -21.24 16.85
N ASP A 43 -22.93 -20.87 15.91
CA ASP A 43 -22.76 -21.62 14.65
C ASP A 43 -21.47 -21.23 13.92
N MET A 44 -20.70 -22.25 13.52
CA MET A 44 -19.40 -22.14 12.85
C MET A 44 -19.57 -21.84 11.36
N HIS A 45 -20.06 -20.63 11.06
CA HIS A 45 -19.74 -19.88 9.87
C HIS A 45 -19.22 -18.55 10.40
N LEU A 46 -17.97 -18.18 10.08
CA LEU A 46 -17.37 -16.92 10.49
C LEU A 46 -18.01 -15.74 9.73
N GLU A 47 -19.33 -15.64 9.74
CA GLU A 47 -20.01 -14.35 9.66
C GLU A 47 -19.64 -13.63 10.94
N ILE A 48 -18.83 -12.58 10.82
CA ILE A 48 -18.50 -11.71 11.94
C ILE A 48 -19.82 -11.11 12.44
N HIS A 49 -20.46 -11.78 13.39
CA HIS A 49 -21.61 -11.25 14.10
C HIS A 49 -21.09 -10.15 15.02
N ILE A 50 -21.14 -8.92 14.51
CA ILE A 50 -20.87 -7.74 15.29
C ILE A 50 -22.00 -7.61 16.30
N ARG A 51 -21.65 -7.39 17.57
CA ARG A 51 -22.63 -7.19 18.65
C ARG A 51 -23.73 -6.23 18.22
N ALA A 52 -24.99 -6.68 18.29
CA ALA A 52 -26.14 -5.87 17.90
C ALA A 52 -26.13 -4.52 18.64
N GLY A 53 -26.10 -3.42 17.88
CA GLY A 53 -26.04 -2.05 18.40
C GLY A 53 -24.65 -1.39 18.41
N LEU A 54 -23.56 -2.12 18.12
CA LEU A 54 -22.20 -1.56 18.00
C LEU A 54 -21.70 -1.43 16.55
N GLU A 55 -22.49 -1.85 15.55
CA GLU A 55 -22.11 -1.82 14.12
C GLU A 55 -21.66 -0.43 13.64
N SER A 56 -22.41 0.62 13.99
CA SER A 56 -22.05 1.99 13.62
C SER A 56 -20.73 2.44 14.26
N GLN A 57 -20.44 1.98 15.48
CA GLN A 57 -19.21 2.31 16.19
C GLN A 57 -18.01 1.54 15.63
N ALA A 58 -18.19 0.26 15.31
CA ALA A 58 -17.17 -0.56 14.67
C ALA A 58 -16.76 0.01 13.31
N LEU A 59 -17.73 0.43 12.50
CA LEU A 59 -17.47 1.09 11.20
C LEU A 59 -16.75 2.42 11.36
N LEU A 60 -17.15 3.25 12.33
CA LEU A 60 -16.49 4.53 12.61
C LEU A 60 -15.04 4.36 13.08
N VAL A 61 -14.78 3.40 13.98
CA VAL A 61 -13.43 3.09 14.46
C VAL A 61 -12.57 2.51 13.35
N GLY A 62 -13.10 1.58 12.55
CA GLY A 62 -12.39 1.05 11.38
C GLY A 62 -12.03 2.14 10.37
N GLY A 63 -12.97 3.05 10.06
CA GLY A 63 -12.74 4.19 9.18
C GLY A 63 -11.69 5.16 9.73
N LEU A 64 -11.69 5.43 11.04
CA LEU A 64 -10.66 6.25 11.69
C LEU A 64 -9.27 5.60 11.64
N ILE A 65 -9.19 4.29 11.87
CA ILE A 65 -7.93 3.54 11.75
C ILE A 65 -7.39 3.64 10.32
N LEU A 66 -8.24 3.43 9.31
CA LEU A 66 -7.85 3.53 7.91
C LEU A 66 -7.33 4.94 7.56
N LEU A 67 -8.05 5.99 7.96
CA LEU A 67 -7.63 7.37 7.75
C LEU A 67 -6.32 7.71 8.46
N ALA A 68 -6.13 7.22 9.69
CA ALA A 68 -4.90 7.42 10.43
C ALA A 68 -3.70 6.73 9.76
N VAL A 69 -3.88 5.51 9.26
CA VAL A 69 -2.84 4.78 8.52
C VAL A 69 -2.50 5.51 7.22
N TYR A 70 -3.51 5.96 6.46
CA TYR A 70 -3.27 6.75 5.24
C TYR A 70 -2.56 8.07 5.53
N ALA A 71 -2.96 8.80 6.57
CA ALA A 71 -2.26 10.01 6.98
C ALA A 71 -0.80 9.71 7.35
N MET A 72 -0.54 8.59 8.04
CA MET A 72 0.81 8.16 8.41
C MET A 72 1.66 7.80 7.18
N ILE A 73 1.08 7.15 6.17
CA ILE A 73 1.75 6.82 4.90
C ILE A 73 2.05 8.09 4.10
N ILE A 74 1.08 9.00 3.97
CA ILE A 74 1.22 10.24 3.18
C ILE A 74 2.23 11.20 3.80
N THR A 75 2.23 11.31 5.13
CA THR A 75 3.16 12.20 5.84
C THR A 75 4.58 11.64 5.92
N GLU A 76 4.80 10.39 5.49
CA GLU A 76 6.08 9.66 5.48
C GLU A 76 6.87 9.72 6.80
N VAL A 77 6.19 10.04 7.92
CA VAL A 77 6.82 10.13 9.24
C VAL A 77 7.23 8.73 9.73
N VAL A 78 6.53 7.70 9.24
CA VAL A 78 6.77 6.29 9.53
C VAL A 78 6.92 5.55 8.21
N GLU A 79 7.77 4.51 8.20
CA GLU A 79 7.91 3.62 7.05
C GLU A 79 6.56 2.97 6.70
N ARG A 80 6.22 2.93 5.41
CA ARG A 80 4.92 2.46 4.89
C ARG A 80 4.57 1.05 5.40
N THR A 81 5.59 0.19 5.51
CA THR A 81 5.51 -1.17 6.05
C THR A 81 5.09 -1.18 7.52
N LEU A 82 5.71 -0.33 8.35
CA LEU A 82 5.41 -0.23 9.78
C LEU A 82 4.04 0.41 10.02
N ALA A 83 3.67 1.43 9.22
CA ALA A 83 2.34 2.04 9.27
C ALA A 83 1.23 1.02 8.96
N ALA A 84 1.41 0.20 7.92
CA ALA A 84 0.48 -0.87 7.56
C ALA A 84 0.40 -1.94 8.65
N ALA A 85 1.54 -2.38 9.22
CA ALA A 85 1.57 -3.39 10.28
C ALA A 85 0.85 -2.93 11.56
N LEU A 86 1.08 -1.69 11.99
CA LEU A 86 0.40 -1.10 13.14
C LEU A 86 -1.10 -0.90 12.88
N GLY A 87 -1.46 -0.46 11.68
CA GLY A 87 -2.85 -0.33 11.25
C GLY A 87 -3.60 -1.65 11.29
N GLY A 88 -3.00 -2.72 10.74
CA GLY A 88 -3.54 -4.07 10.76
C GLY A 88 -3.71 -4.61 12.19
N LEU A 89 -2.70 -4.42 13.06
CA LEU A 89 -2.79 -4.81 14.45
C LEU A 89 -3.93 -4.07 15.18
N ALA A 90 -4.04 -2.75 14.99
CA ALA A 90 -5.10 -1.95 15.57
C ALA A 90 -6.50 -2.38 15.08
N ALA A 91 -6.61 -2.72 13.79
CA ALA A 91 -7.85 -3.22 13.20
C ALA A 91 -8.26 -4.58 13.78
N VAL A 92 -7.33 -5.53 13.93
CA VAL A 92 -7.61 -6.84 14.55
C VAL A 92 -8.00 -6.69 16.02
N LEU A 93 -7.33 -5.80 16.76
CA LEU A 93 -7.69 -5.50 18.16
C LEU A 93 -9.08 -4.87 18.27
N ALA A 94 -9.43 -3.96 17.35
CA ALA A 94 -10.77 -3.37 17.26
C ALA A 94 -11.82 -4.43 16.93
N LEU A 95 -11.56 -5.30 15.95
CA LEU A 95 -12.45 -6.40 15.59
C LEU A 95 -12.67 -7.35 16.76
N ASN A 96 -11.63 -7.78 17.46
CA ASN A 96 -11.78 -8.62 18.65
C ASN A 96 -12.59 -7.96 19.77
N TYR A 97 -12.59 -6.63 19.84
CA TYR A 97 -13.40 -5.91 20.83
C TYR A 97 -14.88 -5.85 20.45
N TYR A 98 -15.19 -5.68 19.16
CA TYR A 98 -16.58 -5.51 18.67
C TYR A 98 -17.27 -6.82 18.27
N SER A 99 -16.51 -7.88 17.99
CA SER A 99 -17.04 -9.22 17.71
C SER A 99 -17.43 -9.95 18.99
N GLU A 100 -18.45 -10.81 18.91
CA GLU A 100 -18.85 -11.69 20.01
C GLU A 100 -17.86 -12.84 20.22
N GLU A 101 -17.25 -13.31 19.14
CA GLU A 101 -16.20 -14.33 19.17
C GLU A 101 -14.80 -13.73 19.32
N ALA A 102 -13.90 -14.48 19.97
CA ALA A 102 -12.50 -14.10 20.14
C ALA A 102 -11.75 -14.12 18.79
N ALA A 103 -11.80 -13.00 18.06
CA ALA A 103 -11.08 -12.79 16.80
C ALA A 103 -9.54 -12.81 16.95
N LEU A 104 -9.00 -12.82 18.18
CA LEU A 104 -7.57 -12.95 18.46
C LEU A 104 -6.99 -14.37 18.23
N SER A 105 -7.80 -15.35 17.82
CA SER A 105 -7.28 -16.65 17.43
C SER A 105 -6.50 -16.54 16.12
N LEU A 106 -5.27 -17.08 16.08
CA LEU A 106 -4.45 -17.16 14.85
C LEU A 106 -5.24 -17.78 13.69
N LYS A 107 -6.11 -18.76 13.97
CA LYS A 107 -6.93 -19.42 12.97
C LYS A 107 -7.94 -18.44 12.33
N ALA A 108 -8.58 -17.60 13.14
CA ALA A 108 -9.53 -16.60 12.66
C ALA A 108 -8.85 -15.52 11.80
N VAL A 109 -7.69 -15.02 12.24
CA VAL A 109 -6.92 -14.04 11.44
C VAL A 109 -6.50 -14.63 10.10
N THR A 110 -6.02 -15.89 10.08
CA THR A 110 -5.61 -16.53 8.81
C THR A 110 -6.74 -16.75 7.83
N THR A 111 -7.98 -16.90 8.31
CA THR A 111 -9.17 -17.00 7.45
C THR A 111 -9.65 -15.65 6.91
N MET A 112 -9.27 -14.54 7.55
CA MET A 112 -9.57 -13.18 7.06
C MET A 112 -8.57 -12.70 5.99
N ILE A 113 -7.48 -13.43 5.77
CA ILE A 113 -6.48 -13.10 4.77
C ILE A 113 -6.94 -13.61 3.39
N ASP A 114 -6.98 -12.70 2.42
CA ASP A 114 -7.17 -13.05 1.01
C ASP A 114 -5.86 -13.58 0.41
N TRP A 115 -5.73 -14.90 0.43
CA TRP A 115 -4.57 -15.61 -0.13
C TRP A 115 -4.46 -15.50 -1.65
N GLU A 116 -5.58 -15.31 -2.35
CA GLU A 116 -5.57 -15.18 -3.81
C GLU A 116 -4.92 -13.85 -4.20
N THR A 117 -5.31 -12.76 -3.54
CA THR A 117 -4.71 -11.44 -3.75
C THR A 117 -3.23 -11.42 -3.38
N ILE A 118 -2.84 -12.00 -2.23
CA ILE A 118 -1.41 -12.07 -1.84
C ILE A 118 -0.62 -12.91 -2.85
N GLY A 119 -1.14 -14.07 -3.24
CA GLY A 119 -0.51 -14.95 -4.22
C GLY A 119 -0.33 -14.27 -5.58
N LEU A 120 -1.34 -13.53 -6.03
CA LEU A 120 -1.31 -12.75 -7.26
C LEU A 120 -0.25 -11.64 -7.21
N LEU A 121 -0.22 -10.84 -6.13
CA LEU A 121 0.78 -9.78 -5.96
C LEU A 121 2.21 -10.33 -5.88
N LEU A 122 2.41 -11.43 -5.14
CA LEU A 122 3.70 -12.12 -5.06
C LEU A 122 4.12 -12.64 -6.44
N GLY A 123 3.21 -13.30 -7.16
CA GLY A 123 3.46 -13.85 -8.49
C GLY A 123 3.84 -12.76 -9.50
N MET A 124 3.14 -11.62 -9.48
CA MET A 124 3.48 -10.47 -10.31
C MET A 124 4.88 -9.96 -9.98
N MET A 125 5.19 -9.69 -8.70
CA MET A 125 6.51 -9.20 -8.30
C MET A 125 7.66 -10.14 -8.68
N VAL A 126 7.49 -11.46 -8.51
CA VAL A 126 8.49 -12.46 -8.93
C VAL A 126 8.65 -12.48 -10.45
N MET A 127 7.55 -12.48 -11.21
CA MET A 127 7.59 -12.43 -12.67
C MET A 127 8.35 -11.20 -13.15
N VAL A 128 8.06 -10.03 -12.58
CA VAL A 128 8.72 -8.78 -12.94
C VAL A 128 10.22 -8.83 -12.62
N GLY A 129 10.60 -9.31 -11.43
CA GLY A 129 12.00 -9.42 -11.03
C GLY A 129 12.82 -10.39 -11.91
N ILE A 130 12.18 -11.40 -12.48
CA ILE A 130 12.83 -12.27 -13.48
C ILE A 130 12.96 -11.53 -14.81
N LEU A 131 11.87 -10.89 -15.28
CA LEU A 131 11.86 -10.14 -16.54
C LEU A 131 12.85 -8.97 -16.54
N SER A 132 13.09 -8.35 -15.39
CA SER A 132 14.09 -7.28 -15.27
C SER A 132 15.52 -7.78 -15.41
N ASN A 133 15.79 -9.03 -15.04
CA ASN A 133 17.13 -9.63 -15.14
C ASN A 133 17.45 -10.19 -16.53
N THR A 134 16.45 -10.35 -17.42
CA THR A 134 16.68 -10.88 -18.77
C THR A 134 17.14 -9.83 -19.79
N GLY A 135 17.16 -8.54 -19.42
CA GLY A 135 17.57 -7.46 -20.32
C GLY A 135 16.51 -7.06 -21.36
N VAL A 136 15.28 -7.53 -21.19
CA VAL A 136 14.18 -7.27 -22.14
C VAL A 136 13.85 -5.77 -22.22
N PHE A 137 13.93 -5.06 -21.10
CA PHE A 137 13.63 -3.62 -21.04
C PHE A 137 14.68 -2.77 -21.78
N GLU A 138 15.96 -3.12 -21.67
CA GLU A 138 17.05 -2.50 -22.43
C GLU A 138 16.89 -2.75 -23.94
N TRP A 139 16.47 -3.96 -24.32
CA TRP A 139 16.15 -4.26 -25.72
C TRP A 139 14.99 -3.40 -26.24
N PHE A 140 13.90 -3.27 -25.47
CA PHE A 140 12.79 -2.39 -25.81
C PHE A 140 13.22 -0.93 -25.97
N ALA A 141 14.13 -0.45 -25.12
CA ALA A 141 14.67 0.92 -25.22
C ALA A 141 15.35 1.18 -26.56
N VAL A 142 16.22 0.24 -26.98
CA VAL A 142 16.97 0.34 -28.24
C VAL A 142 16.01 0.25 -29.43
N GLU A 143 15.01 -0.63 -29.38
CA GLU A 143 14.01 -0.77 -30.43
C GLU A 143 13.12 0.48 -30.54
N ALA A 144 12.69 1.05 -29.41
CA ALA A 144 11.94 2.30 -29.36
C ALA A 144 12.74 3.46 -29.98
N TYR A 145 14.03 3.57 -29.64
CA TYR A 145 14.93 4.55 -30.23
C TYR A 145 15.05 4.39 -31.74
N LYS A 146 15.32 3.17 -32.22
CA LYS A 146 15.43 2.87 -33.65
C LYS A 146 14.17 3.27 -34.43
N ARG A 147 13.00 3.00 -33.87
CA ARG A 147 11.71 3.35 -34.48
C ARG A 147 11.39 4.84 -34.42
N SER A 148 11.84 5.54 -33.38
CA SER A 148 11.62 6.99 -33.24
C SER A 148 12.42 7.82 -34.25
N GLY A 149 13.51 7.28 -34.81
CA GLY A 149 14.35 8.00 -35.76
C GLY A 149 15.01 9.27 -35.21
N GLY A 150 15.04 9.44 -33.88
CA GLY A 150 15.56 10.63 -33.22
C GLY A 150 14.53 11.74 -32.98
N ASP A 151 13.27 11.56 -33.37
CA ASP A 151 12.21 12.52 -33.07
C ASP A 151 11.66 12.32 -31.65
N VAL A 152 11.67 13.39 -30.86
CA VAL A 152 11.30 13.39 -29.43
C VAL A 152 9.83 13.05 -29.23
N TRP A 153 8.96 13.53 -30.12
CA TRP A 153 7.53 13.32 -30.00
C TRP A 153 7.16 11.86 -30.25
N THR A 154 7.68 11.30 -31.36
CA THR A 154 7.50 9.89 -31.72
C THR A 154 8.07 8.98 -30.65
N LEU A 155 9.23 9.31 -30.09
CA LEU A 155 9.82 8.54 -29.00
C LEU A 155 8.93 8.52 -27.76
N THR A 156 8.43 9.68 -27.34
CA THR A 156 7.58 9.80 -26.15
C THR A 156 6.34 8.93 -26.31
N VAL A 157 5.69 8.96 -27.47
CA VAL A 157 4.51 8.12 -27.76
C VAL A 157 4.86 6.63 -27.69
N ILE A 158 6.00 6.21 -28.24
CA ILE A 158 6.44 4.81 -28.19
C ILE A 158 6.70 4.38 -26.74
N LEU A 159 7.39 5.20 -25.95
CA LEU A 159 7.68 4.92 -24.55
C LEU A 159 6.39 4.85 -23.72
N CYS A 160 5.45 5.77 -23.90
CA CYS A 160 4.13 5.70 -23.26
C CYS A 160 3.37 4.43 -23.65
N LEU A 161 3.42 4.03 -24.93
CA LEU A 161 2.75 2.80 -25.39
C LEU A 161 3.39 1.53 -24.81
N VAL A 162 4.72 1.49 -24.75
CA VAL A 162 5.46 0.41 -24.07
C VAL A 162 5.10 0.39 -22.58
N THR A 163 5.06 1.54 -21.93
CA THR A 163 4.67 1.70 -20.52
C THR A 163 3.25 1.19 -20.28
N ALA A 164 2.28 1.57 -21.13
CA ALA A 164 0.90 1.14 -21.03
C ALA A 164 0.75 -0.39 -21.19
N VAL A 165 1.47 -0.99 -22.14
CA VAL A 165 1.46 -2.44 -22.32
C VAL A 165 2.11 -3.14 -21.12
N LEU A 166 3.26 -2.65 -20.65
CA LEU A 166 3.95 -3.22 -19.50
C LEU A 166 3.11 -3.08 -18.22
N SER A 167 2.46 -1.94 -18.00
CA SER A 167 1.60 -1.70 -16.83
C SER A 167 0.38 -2.61 -16.75
N ALA A 168 0.00 -3.29 -17.85
CA ALA A 168 -1.04 -4.32 -17.82
C ALA A 168 -0.57 -5.63 -17.18
N PHE A 169 0.75 -5.88 -17.14
CA PHE A 169 1.36 -7.10 -16.59
C PHE A 169 2.13 -6.85 -15.30
N LEU A 170 2.63 -5.63 -15.10
CA LEU A 170 3.49 -5.23 -14.00
C LEU A 170 2.73 -4.32 -13.02
N ASP A 171 3.11 -4.34 -11.75
CA ASP A 171 2.58 -3.38 -10.79
C ASP A 171 3.16 -1.97 -11.03
N ASN A 172 2.43 -0.95 -10.59
CA ASN A 172 2.76 0.46 -10.85
C ASN A 172 4.14 0.87 -10.30
N VAL A 173 4.55 0.33 -9.15
CA VAL A 173 5.84 0.67 -8.54
C VAL A 173 6.96 0.02 -9.34
N THR A 174 6.83 -1.26 -9.68
CA THR A 174 7.89 -1.96 -10.40
C THR A 174 8.02 -1.47 -11.85
N THR A 175 6.91 -1.15 -12.52
CA THR A 175 6.92 -0.51 -13.85
C THR A 175 7.77 0.76 -13.83
N MET A 176 7.56 1.62 -12.84
CA MET A 176 8.34 2.85 -12.69
C MET A 176 9.80 2.60 -12.38
N LEU A 177 10.11 1.65 -11.48
CA LEU A 177 11.51 1.33 -11.15
C LEU A 177 12.30 0.79 -12.34
N LEU A 178 11.63 0.15 -13.29
CA LEU A 178 12.26 -0.42 -14.49
C LEU A 178 12.33 0.57 -15.65
N LEU A 179 11.27 1.32 -15.90
CA LEU A 179 11.25 2.29 -17.00
C LEU A 179 12.08 3.53 -16.70
N THR A 180 12.12 3.99 -15.45
CA THR A 180 12.92 5.17 -15.07
C THR A 180 14.38 5.08 -15.53
N PRO A 181 15.16 4.03 -15.22
CA PRO A 181 16.54 3.92 -15.69
C PRO A 181 16.65 3.77 -17.21
N VAL A 182 15.68 3.14 -17.87
CA VAL A 182 15.61 3.01 -19.33
C VAL A 182 15.40 4.38 -19.99
N THR A 183 14.41 5.13 -19.54
CA THR A 183 14.05 6.46 -20.05
C THR A 183 15.15 7.48 -19.79
N ILE A 184 15.80 7.42 -18.62
CA ILE A 184 16.97 8.27 -18.34
C ILE A 184 18.12 7.99 -19.30
N GLN A 185 18.41 6.72 -19.60
CA GLN A 185 19.45 6.36 -20.57
C GLN A 185 19.12 6.88 -21.97
N LEU A 186 17.87 6.72 -22.40
CA LEU A 186 17.43 7.18 -23.72
C LEU A 186 17.47 8.70 -23.86
N ALA A 187 17.02 9.42 -22.83
CA ALA A 187 17.08 10.87 -22.78
C ALA A 187 18.53 11.38 -22.88
N ARG A 188 19.49 10.71 -22.23
CA ARG A 188 20.92 11.05 -22.32
C ARG A 188 21.49 10.85 -23.72
N VAL A 189 21.10 9.77 -24.42
CA VAL A 189 21.56 9.50 -25.80
C VAL A 189 21.04 10.57 -26.77
N LEU A 190 19.86 11.12 -26.50
CA LEU A 190 19.21 12.14 -27.33
C LEU A 190 19.50 13.59 -26.90
N ASP A 191 20.35 13.79 -25.89
CA ASP A 191 20.62 15.10 -25.27
C ASP A 191 19.34 15.84 -24.79
N LEU A 192 18.39 15.08 -24.25
CA LEU A 192 17.11 15.56 -23.73
C LEU A 192 17.08 15.59 -22.20
N ARG A 193 16.21 16.45 -21.66
CA ARG A 193 15.85 16.39 -20.25
C ARG A 193 14.94 15.17 -20.01
N PRO A 194 15.26 14.26 -19.08
CA PRO A 194 14.46 13.05 -18.84
C PRO A 194 13.14 13.34 -18.10
N ILE A 195 13.06 14.44 -17.34
CA ILE A 195 11.91 14.75 -16.47
C ILE A 195 10.57 14.78 -17.25
N PRO A 196 10.45 15.46 -18.40
CA PRO A 196 9.19 15.47 -19.15
C PRO A 196 8.79 14.10 -19.70
N LEU A 197 9.75 13.26 -20.11
CA LEU A 197 9.45 11.89 -20.55
C LEU A 197 8.93 11.05 -19.38
N LEU A 198 9.59 11.11 -18.23
CA LEU A 198 9.16 10.39 -17.03
C LEU A 198 7.76 10.84 -16.57
N ILE A 199 7.46 12.14 -16.66
CA ILE A 199 6.11 12.65 -16.34
C ILE A 199 5.09 12.11 -17.35
N ALA A 200 5.42 12.06 -18.64
CA ALA A 200 4.53 11.54 -19.68
C ALA A 200 4.29 10.02 -19.56
N GLU A 201 5.25 9.26 -19.02
CA GLU A 201 5.10 7.83 -18.76
C GLU A 201 4.23 7.52 -17.54
N VAL A 202 4.17 8.44 -16.56
CA VAL A 202 3.42 8.29 -15.31
C VAL A 202 1.96 8.76 -15.42
N LEU A 203 1.68 9.69 -16.33
CA LEU A 203 0.36 10.30 -16.56
C LEU A 203 -0.60 9.38 -17.31
#